data_AF-A0AAD7UHQ0-F1
#
_entry.id   AF-A0AAD7UHQ0-F1
#
_cell.length_a   1.000
_cell.length_b   1.000
_cell.length_c   1.000
_cell.angle_alpha   90.00
_cell.angle_beta   90.00
_cell.angle_gamma   90.00
#
_symmetry.space_group_name_H-M   'P 1'
#
loop_
_entity.id
_entity.type
_entity.pdbx_description
1 polymer ?
#
loop_
_entity_poly.entity_id
_entity_poly.type
_entity_poly.pdbx_seq_one_letter_code
_entity_poly.pdbx_strand_id
1 'polypeptide(L)'
;MERVARIVEDKERRLAARRCVRCWHPACICSNLRPLPIASEVRVFVLCHWREFGNAGDDAKLLCAADDRSELFVYGRRGDCERLVEALEPFEHAVLLFPDAKALSVAEASGSRKRPLAVVVVDAPWTLARKMAKRLDALREIPHVKLDTDLVSAYARAQSQPGRVCTLEAIGLFLSAVGETQALDACRHLVHLNNTALKGVPSSELYDVRGDHKGHPAWYFGETLLISRRRLNSLN
;
A
#
# COMPACT_ATOMS: atom_id res chain seq x y z
N MET A 1 -14.71 16.99 -5.48
CA MET A 1 -14.08 16.54 -4.22
C MET A 1 -15.10 16.39 -3.09
N GLU A 2 -15.98 17.37 -2.89
CA GLU A 2 -17.00 17.37 -1.81
C GLU A 2 -17.84 16.08 -1.68
N ARG A 3 -18.35 15.53 -2.80
CA ARG A 3 -19.07 14.24 -2.78
C ARG A 3 -18.21 13.08 -2.25
N VAL A 4 -16.94 13.04 -2.62
CA VAL A 4 -16.01 11.97 -2.20
C VAL A 4 -15.67 12.11 -0.72
N ALA A 5 -15.47 13.34 -0.24
CA ALA A 5 -15.22 13.59 1.18
C ALA A 5 -16.36 13.02 2.07
N ARG A 6 -17.62 13.28 1.71
CA ARG A 6 -18.79 12.69 2.40
C ARG A 6 -18.82 11.16 2.36
N ILE A 7 -18.34 10.55 1.27
CA ILE A 7 -18.24 9.08 1.18
C ILE A 7 -17.17 8.56 2.14
N VAL A 8 -16.03 9.26 2.25
CA VAL A 8 -14.96 8.90 3.21
C VAL A 8 -15.47 9.02 4.64
N GLU A 9 -16.12 10.13 5.01
CA GLU A 9 -16.71 10.32 6.34
C GLU A 9 -17.70 9.20 6.71
N ASP A 10 -18.52 8.75 5.75
CA ASP A 10 -19.44 7.63 5.97
C ASP A 10 -18.72 6.28 6.11
N LYS A 11 -17.63 6.07 5.36
CA LYS A 11 -16.76 4.90 5.53
C LYS A 11 -16.12 4.89 6.92
N GLU A 12 -15.63 6.02 7.41
CA GLU A 12 -15.02 6.16 8.74
C GLU A 12 -15.98 5.78 9.86
N ARG A 13 -17.20 6.34 9.83
CA ARG A 13 -18.23 6.01 10.83
C ARG A 13 -18.52 4.51 10.87
N ARG A 14 -18.66 3.88 9.70
CA ARG A 14 -18.95 2.45 9.59
C ARG A 14 -17.77 1.58 10.00
N LEU A 15 -16.56 1.97 9.62
CA LEU A 15 -15.33 1.33 10.04
C LEU A 15 -15.25 1.32 11.57
N ALA A 16 -15.39 2.50 12.20
CA ALA A 16 -15.33 2.66 13.65
C ALA A 16 -16.43 1.88 14.39
N ALA A 17 -17.59 1.68 13.77
CA ALA A 17 -18.70 0.96 14.39
C ALA A 17 -18.55 -0.57 14.40
N ARG A 18 -17.74 -1.15 13.51
CA ARG A 18 -17.76 -2.62 13.26
C ARG A 18 -16.38 -3.27 13.18
N ARG A 19 -15.31 -2.50 13.06
CA ARG A 19 -13.97 -3.00 12.76
C ARG A 19 -12.91 -2.17 13.46
N CYS A 20 -11.70 -2.72 13.56
CA CYS A 20 -10.58 -1.96 14.08
C CYS A 20 -10.25 -0.78 13.13
N VAL A 21 -10.21 0.45 13.64
CA VAL A 21 -9.86 1.63 12.83
C VAL A 21 -8.40 1.64 12.37
N ARG A 22 -7.52 0.84 13.00
CA ARG A 22 -6.10 0.72 12.64
C ARG A 22 -5.86 -0.32 11.54
N CYS A 23 -6.26 -1.57 11.77
CA CYS A 23 -5.99 -2.66 10.82
C CYS A 23 -7.13 -2.95 9.84
N TRP A 24 -8.29 -2.33 10.04
CA TRP A 24 -9.52 -2.46 9.24
C TRP A 24 -10.18 -3.84 9.23
N HIS A 25 -9.71 -4.76 10.07
CA HIS A 25 -10.29 -6.09 10.24
C HIS A 25 -11.46 -6.08 11.24
N PRO A 26 -12.49 -6.91 11.03
CA PRO A 26 -13.57 -7.13 12.01
C PRO A 26 -13.04 -7.77 13.29
N ALA A 27 -12.27 -8.85 13.18
CA ALA A 27 -11.45 -9.36 14.27
C ALA A 27 -10.12 -8.60 14.26
N CYS A 28 -9.87 -7.76 15.28
CA CYS A 28 -8.66 -6.96 15.36
C CYS A 28 -7.41 -7.87 15.39
N ILE A 29 -6.42 -7.54 14.55
CA ILE A 29 -5.12 -8.25 14.48
C ILE A 29 -3.95 -7.43 15.03
N CYS A 30 -4.20 -6.24 15.57
CA CYS A 30 -3.15 -5.31 15.99
C CYS A 30 -2.21 -5.87 17.06
N SER A 31 -2.68 -6.79 17.92
CA SER A 31 -1.83 -7.44 18.93
C SER A 31 -0.76 -8.37 18.35
N ASN A 32 -0.91 -8.77 17.08
CA ASN A 32 0.06 -9.63 16.38
C ASN A 32 1.05 -8.81 15.53
N LEU A 33 0.92 -7.48 15.50
CA LEU A 33 1.84 -6.62 14.79
C LEU A 33 3.17 -6.56 15.53
N ARG A 34 4.25 -6.62 14.76
CA ARG A 34 5.61 -6.42 15.26
C ARG A 34 6.10 -5.05 14.77
N PRO A 35 6.84 -4.29 15.59
CA PRO A 35 7.45 -3.05 15.15
C PRO A 35 8.30 -3.25 13.90
N LEU A 36 8.24 -2.31 12.96
CA LEU A 36 9.06 -2.37 11.76
C LEU A 36 10.50 -1.90 12.06
N PRO A 37 11.53 -2.64 11.61
CA PRO A 37 12.93 -2.30 11.83
C PRO A 37 13.39 -1.22 10.82
N ILE A 38 12.82 -0.02 10.94
CA ILE A 38 13.13 1.13 10.06
C ILE A 38 13.87 2.17 10.90
N ALA A 39 15.03 2.64 10.42
CA ALA A 39 15.79 3.71 11.06
C ALA A 39 14.96 5.00 11.22
N SER A 40 15.32 5.83 12.20
CA SER A 40 14.61 7.09 12.50
C SER A 40 14.63 8.12 11.37
N GLU A 41 15.52 7.97 10.39
CA GLU A 41 15.72 8.94 9.31
C GLU A 41 14.95 8.61 8.03
N VAL A 42 14.24 7.47 7.98
CA VAL A 42 13.36 7.12 6.87
C VAL A 42 11.90 7.21 7.32
N ARG A 43 11.05 7.84 6.52
CA ARG A 43 9.60 7.92 6.73
C ARG A 43 8.85 7.43 5.51
N VAL A 44 7.78 6.67 5.76
CA VAL A 44 6.90 6.18 4.71
C VAL A 44 5.55 6.85 4.86
N PHE A 45 5.09 7.48 3.78
CA PHE A 45 3.77 8.10 3.69
C PHE A 45 2.94 7.35 2.67
N VAL A 46 1.78 6.83 3.08
CA VAL A 46 0.86 6.11 2.20
C VAL A 46 -0.27 7.06 1.81
N LEU A 47 -0.42 7.32 0.52
CA LEU A 47 -1.59 8.00 -0.04
C LEU A 47 -2.55 6.95 -0.62
N CYS A 48 -3.51 6.53 0.21
CA CYS A 48 -4.52 5.53 -0.13
C CYS A 48 -5.69 6.16 -0.88
N HIS A 49 -6.14 5.56 -1.98
CA HIS A 49 -7.34 6.02 -2.67
C HIS A 49 -8.59 5.74 -1.84
N TRP A 50 -9.55 6.68 -1.78
CA TRP A 50 -10.80 6.52 -0.99
C TRP A 50 -11.59 5.22 -1.25
N ARG A 51 -11.40 4.58 -2.41
CA ARG A 51 -12.03 3.28 -2.73
C ARG A 51 -11.43 2.14 -1.93
N GLU A 52 -10.12 2.14 -1.72
CA GLU A 52 -9.40 1.15 -0.91
C GLU A 52 -9.53 1.45 0.59
N PHE A 53 -9.71 2.72 0.97
CA PHE A 53 -9.87 3.09 2.37
C PHE A 53 -10.97 2.28 3.09
N GLY A 54 -10.59 1.63 4.19
CA GLY A 54 -11.44 0.76 4.99
C GLY A 54 -11.60 -0.66 4.42
N ASN A 55 -10.81 -1.07 3.45
CA ASN A 55 -10.78 -2.45 2.93
C ASN A 55 -9.85 -3.31 3.81
N ALA A 56 -10.36 -4.36 4.46
CA ALA A 56 -9.51 -5.23 5.28
C ALA A 56 -8.38 -5.93 4.47
N GLY A 57 -8.61 -6.13 3.17
CA GLY A 57 -7.70 -6.78 2.23
C GLY A 57 -6.54 -5.91 1.73
N ASP A 58 -6.75 -4.60 1.57
CA ASP A 58 -5.67 -3.59 1.34
C ASP A 58 -4.55 -3.90 2.33
N ASP A 59 -3.28 -4.01 1.95
CA ASP A 59 -2.22 -4.41 2.86
C ASP A 59 -1.45 -3.22 3.45
N ALA A 60 -1.43 -2.09 2.74
CA ALA A 60 -0.67 -0.89 3.06
C ALA A 60 -1.01 -0.33 4.46
N LYS A 61 -2.28 -0.40 4.88
CA LYS A 61 -2.71 0.05 6.22
C LYS A 61 -1.96 -0.61 7.38
N LEU A 62 -1.40 -1.82 7.21
CA LEU A 62 -0.66 -2.48 8.29
C LEU A 62 0.72 -1.87 8.53
N LEU A 63 1.27 -1.14 7.55
CA LEU A 63 2.49 -0.38 7.75
C LEU A 63 2.30 0.65 8.86
N CYS A 64 1.32 1.54 8.70
CA CYS A 64 0.98 2.58 9.66
C CYS A 64 0.43 2.02 10.98
N ALA A 65 -0.12 0.80 10.96
CA ALA A 65 -0.51 0.11 12.18
C ALA A 65 0.71 -0.45 12.96
N ALA A 66 1.81 -0.75 12.28
CA ALA A 66 3.02 -1.37 12.84
C ALA A 66 4.19 -0.39 13.08
N ASP A 67 4.15 0.81 12.49
CA ASP A 67 5.13 1.88 12.67
C ASP A 67 4.42 3.22 12.86
N ASP A 68 4.49 3.77 14.08
CA ASP A 68 3.83 5.03 14.46
C ASP A 68 4.41 6.27 13.76
N ARG A 69 5.50 6.09 13.02
CA ARG A 69 6.16 7.14 12.23
C ARG A 69 5.69 7.15 10.77
N SER A 70 5.02 6.10 10.33
CA SER A 70 4.43 6.00 9.00
C SER A 70 2.98 6.46 9.04
N GLU A 71 2.59 7.34 8.13
CA GLU A 71 1.25 7.93 8.13
C GLU A 71 0.45 7.56 6.88
N LEU A 72 -0.85 7.35 7.06
CA LEU A 72 -1.81 7.06 5.99
C LEU A 72 -2.72 8.26 5.76
N PHE A 73 -2.63 8.81 4.55
CA PHE A 73 -3.51 9.83 4.02
C PHE A 73 -4.52 9.20 3.06
N VAL A 74 -5.72 9.76 2.98
CA VAL A 74 -6.78 9.27 2.09
C VAL A 74 -7.03 10.28 0.98
N TYR A 75 -6.69 9.92 -0.26
CA TYR A 75 -7.00 10.71 -1.44
C TYR A 75 -8.51 10.77 -1.67
N GLY A 76 -9.11 11.88 -1.23
CA GLY A 76 -10.56 12.08 -1.20
C GLY A 76 -11.10 12.53 0.17
N ARG A 77 -10.34 12.35 1.25
CA ARG A 77 -10.64 12.98 2.55
C ARG A 77 -10.27 14.47 2.48
N ARG A 78 -11.07 15.31 3.14
CA ARG A 78 -10.81 16.76 3.23
C ARG A 78 -9.49 16.99 3.98
N GLY A 79 -8.59 17.78 3.39
CA GLY A 79 -7.34 18.19 4.03
C GLY A 79 -6.19 17.18 3.96
N ASP A 80 -6.42 15.92 3.57
CA ASP A 80 -5.36 14.89 3.62
C ASP A 80 -4.29 15.08 2.54
N CYS A 81 -4.62 15.67 1.39
CA CYS A 81 -3.62 15.99 0.38
C CYS A 81 -2.71 17.13 0.87
N GLU A 82 -3.31 18.15 1.48
CA GLU A 82 -2.60 19.29 2.06
C GLU A 82 -1.71 18.84 3.24
N ARG A 83 -2.24 18.01 4.14
CA ARG A 83 -1.48 17.41 5.24
C ARG A 83 -0.33 16.51 4.78
N LEU A 84 -0.50 15.79 3.67
CA LEU A 84 0.61 15.04 3.07
C LEU A 84 1.71 15.99 2.59
N VAL A 85 1.36 17.11 1.96
CA VAL A 85 2.34 18.11 1.53
C VAL A 85 3.08 18.70 2.74
N GLU A 86 2.34 19.09 3.78
CA GLU A 86 2.91 19.58 5.05
C GLU A 86 3.84 18.54 5.69
N ALA A 87 3.46 17.27 5.69
CA ALA A 87 4.28 16.18 6.23
C ALA A 87 5.59 15.95 5.46
N LEU A 88 5.66 16.39 4.19
CA LEU A 88 6.87 16.29 3.36
C LEU A 88 7.81 17.49 3.54
N GLU A 89 7.35 18.64 4.03
CA GLU A 89 8.17 19.86 4.19
C GLU A 89 9.46 19.65 5.01
N PRO A 90 9.49 18.83 6.08
CA PRO A 90 10.73 18.60 6.84
C PRO A 90 11.79 17.77 6.11
N PHE A 91 11.48 17.21 4.94
CA PHE A 91 12.36 16.29 4.22
C PHE A 91 12.98 16.99 3.01
N GLU A 92 14.30 17.22 3.07
CA GLU A 92 15.07 17.67 1.91
C GLU A 92 15.04 16.66 0.76
N HIS A 93 14.75 15.40 1.08
CA HIS A 93 14.67 14.30 0.12
C HIS A 93 13.37 13.53 0.28
N ALA A 94 12.52 13.66 -0.73
CA ALA A 94 11.30 12.88 -0.89
C ALA A 94 11.33 12.17 -2.23
N VAL A 95 10.82 10.95 -2.28
CA VAL A 95 10.64 10.19 -3.52
C VAL A 95 9.26 9.57 -3.59
N LEU A 96 8.73 9.42 -4.80
CA LEU A 96 7.51 8.65 -5.05
C LEU A 96 7.87 7.23 -5.47
N LEU A 97 7.46 6.22 -4.70
CA LEU A 97 7.59 4.83 -5.11
C LEU A 97 6.51 4.51 -6.16
N PHE A 98 6.85 4.73 -7.43
CA PHE A 98 5.91 4.59 -8.54
C PHE A 98 6.66 4.36 -9.86
N PRO A 99 6.44 3.22 -10.54
CA PRO A 99 7.15 2.89 -11.77
C PRO A 99 6.52 3.60 -12.98
N ASP A 100 6.80 4.89 -13.14
CA ASP A 100 6.51 5.63 -14.37
C ASP A 100 7.65 5.51 -15.40
N ALA A 101 7.46 6.11 -16.59
CA ALA A 101 8.41 5.98 -17.69
C ALA A 101 9.75 6.68 -17.44
N LYS A 102 9.81 7.65 -16.52
CA LYS A 102 11.01 8.42 -16.19
C LYS A 102 11.55 8.07 -14.80
N ALA A 103 10.98 7.03 -14.17
CA ALA A 103 11.36 6.62 -12.83
C ALA A 103 12.80 6.12 -12.79
N LEU A 104 13.52 6.63 -11.80
CA LEU A 104 14.88 6.24 -11.46
C LEU A 104 14.87 4.87 -10.77
N SER A 105 15.95 4.10 -10.90
CA SER A 105 16.19 2.99 -9.99
C SER A 105 16.38 3.51 -8.55
N VAL A 106 16.18 2.64 -7.56
CA VAL A 106 16.42 3.00 -6.16
C VAL A 106 17.86 3.47 -5.95
N ALA A 107 18.84 2.84 -6.62
CA ALA A 107 20.25 3.21 -6.52
C ALA A 107 20.53 4.63 -7.07
N GLU A 108 19.91 5.00 -8.19
CA GLU A 108 20.05 6.34 -8.78
C GLU A 108 19.41 7.42 -7.90
N ALA A 109 18.23 7.13 -7.32
CA ALA A 109 17.52 8.08 -6.46
C ALA A 109 18.15 8.23 -5.07
N SER A 110 18.80 7.18 -4.55
CA SER A 110 19.44 7.17 -3.24
C SER A 110 20.91 7.63 -3.24
N GLY A 111 21.39 8.20 -4.35
CA GLY A 111 22.77 8.67 -4.51
C GLY A 111 23.26 9.46 -3.30
N SER A 112 24.30 8.95 -2.62
CA SER A 112 24.87 9.45 -1.36
C SER A 112 23.88 9.57 -0.18
N ARG A 113 22.99 8.59 0.02
CA ARG A 113 22.27 8.32 1.29
C ARG A 113 21.75 9.59 1.98
N LYS A 114 21.12 10.47 1.22
CA LYS A 114 20.69 11.76 1.74
C LYS A 114 19.50 11.55 2.67
N ARG A 115 19.74 11.78 3.96
CA ARG A 115 18.81 11.60 5.05
C ARG A 115 18.54 12.97 5.69
N PRO A 116 17.32 13.25 6.18
CA PRO A 116 16.17 12.34 6.27
C PRO A 116 15.50 12.10 4.90
N LEU A 117 14.97 10.89 4.69
CA LEU A 117 14.32 10.45 3.46
C LEU A 117 12.83 10.18 3.69
N ALA A 118 11.97 10.84 2.92
CA ALA A 118 10.57 10.50 2.80
C ALA A 118 10.33 9.63 1.55
N VAL A 119 9.56 8.56 1.69
CA VAL A 119 9.02 7.81 0.56
C VAL A 119 7.50 7.88 0.58
N VAL A 120 6.93 8.42 -0.49
CA VAL A 120 5.49 8.43 -0.72
C VAL A 120 5.11 7.22 -1.55
N VAL A 121 4.03 6.55 -1.16
CA VAL A 121 3.50 5.37 -1.84
C VAL A 121 2.04 5.62 -2.20
N VAL A 122 1.70 5.39 -3.46
CA VAL A 122 0.32 5.55 -3.93
C VAL A 122 -0.39 4.20 -3.88
N ASP A 123 -1.34 4.07 -2.96
CA ASP A 123 -2.05 2.81 -2.76
C ASP A 123 -3.45 2.86 -3.42
N ALA A 124 -3.54 2.23 -4.59
CA ALA A 124 -4.76 2.15 -5.39
C ALA A 124 -4.64 1.11 -6.51
N PRO A 125 -5.76 0.69 -7.12
CA PRO A 125 -5.74 0.01 -8.41
C PRO A 125 -4.93 0.82 -9.43
N TRP A 126 -4.15 0.15 -10.28
CA TRP A 126 -3.13 0.77 -11.14
C TRP A 126 -3.63 1.97 -11.96
N THR A 127 -4.85 1.90 -12.51
CA THR A 127 -5.45 3.00 -13.28
C THR A 127 -5.76 4.24 -12.45
N LEU A 128 -6.05 4.07 -11.15
CA LEU A 128 -6.29 5.14 -10.19
C LEU A 128 -4.98 5.68 -9.62
N ALA A 129 -4.01 4.80 -9.29
CA ALA A 129 -2.69 5.20 -8.83
C ALA A 129 -2.00 6.12 -9.85
N ARG A 130 -2.03 5.76 -11.14
CA ARG A 130 -1.56 6.61 -12.26
C ARG A 130 -2.24 7.98 -12.33
N LYS A 131 -3.51 8.08 -11.93
CA LYS A 131 -4.23 9.35 -11.92
C LYS A 131 -3.85 10.19 -10.69
N MET A 132 -3.69 9.56 -9.54
CA MET A 132 -3.26 10.23 -8.30
C MET A 132 -1.87 10.84 -8.46
N ALA A 133 -0.89 10.05 -8.91
CA ALA A 133 0.48 10.50 -9.15
C ALA A 133 0.57 11.69 -10.14
N LYS A 134 -0.38 11.81 -11.07
CA LYS A 134 -0.43 12.91 -12.05
C LYS A 134 -1.19 14.15 -11.57
N ARG A 135 -2.07 14.02 -10.58
CA ARG A 135 -3.03 15.07 -10.20
C ARG A 135 -2.60 15.89 -9.00
N LEU A 136 -1.72 15.35 -8.16
CA LEU A 136 -1.18 16.08 -7.01
C LEU A 136 0.20 16.61 -7.40
N ASP A 137 0.34 17.93 -7.48
CA ASP A 137 1.56 18.58 -7.98
C ASP A 137 2.79 18.19 -7.15
N ALA A 138 2.65 18.14 -5.82
CA ALA A 138 3.72 17.66 -4.94
C ALA A 138 4.26 16.26 -5.29
N LEU A 139 3.41 15.35 -5.81
CA LEU A 139 3.87 14.03 -6.25
C LEU A 139 4.53 14.04 -7.63
N ARG A 140 4.22 15.02 -8.46
CA ARG A 140 4.86 15.20 -9.78
C ARG A 140 6.23 15.84 -9.66
N GLU A 141 6.44 16.64 -8.63
CA GLU A 141 7.66 17.43 -8.43
C GLU A 141 8.77 16.62 -7.76
N ILE A 142 8.43 15.60 -6.97
CA ILE A 142 9.42 14.69 -6.38
C ILE A 142 9.87 13.59 -7.37
N PRO A 143 11.12 13.11 -7.30
CA PRO A 143 11.60 12.01 -8.14
C PRO A 143 10.76 10.75 -7.99
N HIS A 144 10.44 10.10 -9.12
CA HIS A 144 9.78 8.81 -9.13
C HIS A 144 10.83 7.70 -9.11
N VAL A 145 10.57 6.67 -8.33
CA VAL A 145 11.45 5.53 -8.14
C VAL A 145 10.71 4.25 -8.51
N LYS A 146 11.37 3.42 -9.31
CA LYS A 146 10.93 2.07 -9.65
C LYS A 146 11.77 1.03 -8.92
N LEU A 147 11.15 -0.11 -8.69
CA LEU A 147 11.81 -1.30 -8.20
C LEU A 147 12.11 -2.20 -9.38
N ASP A 148 13.33 -2.71 -9.45
CA ASP A 148 13.69 -3.82 -10.31
C ASP A 148 13.68 -5.08 -9.42
N THR A 149 12.72 -5.97 -9.64
CA THR A 149 12.55 -7.16 -8.81
C THR A 149 11.97 -8.33 -9.60
N ASP A 150 12.46 -9.52 -9.31
CA ASP A 150 11.92 -10.82 -9.71
C ASP A 150 11.10 -11.48 -8.58
N LEU A 151 10.85 -10.74 -7.48
CA LEU A 151 10.16 -11.26 -6.31
C LEU A 151 8.79 -11.82 -6.66
N VAL A 152 8.55 -13.06 -6.24
CA VAL A 152 7.23 -13.66 -6.28
C VAL A 152 6.44 -13.18 -5.07
N SER A 153 5.36 -12.44 -5.35
CA SER A 153 4.49 -11.87 -4.31
C SER A 153 3.86 -12.97 -3.45
N ALA A 154 3.93 -12.80 -2.14
CA ALA A 154 3.24 -13.60 -1.13
C ALA A 154 1.81 -13.11 -0.88
N TYR A 155 1.38 -12.02 -1.51
CA TYR A 155 0.03 -11.50 -1.37
C TYR A 155 -0.99 -12.49 -1.93
N ALA A 156 -2.12 -12.68 -1.23
CA ALA A 156 -3.11 -13.69 -1.59
C ALA A 156 -3.79 -13.45 -2.96
N ARG A 157 -3.65 -12.23 -3.52
CA ARG A 157 -4.12 -11.91 -4.87
C ARG A 157 -3.10 -12.39 -5.92
N ALA A 158 -3.57 -13.16 -6.89
CA ALA A 158 -2.78 -13.46 -8.08
C ALA A 158 -2.37 -12.17 -8.81
N GLN A 159 -1.07 -12.03 -9.02
CA GLN A 159 -0.51 -10.89 -9.72
C GLN A 159 -0.65 -11.11 -11.23
N SER A 160 -1.07 -10.08 -11.96
CA SER A 160 -1.36 -10.21 -13.39
C SER A 160 -0.12 -10.56 -14.23
N GLN A 161 1.08 -10.34 -13.70
CA GLN A 161 2.38 -10.59 -14.33
C GLN A 161 3.43 -10.91 -13.24
N PRO A 162 4.47 -11.73 -13.54
CA PRO A 162 5.65 -11.88 -12.68
C PRO A 162 6.31 -10.54 -12.35
N GLY A 163 6.90 -10.40 -11.16
CA GLY A 163 7.55 -9.16 -10.70
C GLY A 163 6.59 -8.07 -10.22
N ARG A 164 5.26 -8.28 -10.26
CA ARG A 164 4.31 -7.41 -9.56
C ARG A 164 4.20 -7.86 -8.11
N VAL A 165 4.36 -6.91 -7.20
CA VAL A 165 4.31 -7.12 -5.76
C VAL A 165 3.16 -6.30 -5.16
N CYS A 166 2.70 -6.65 -3.96
CA CYS A 166 1.73 -5.82 -3.23
C CYS A 166 2.39 -4.58 -2.63
N THR A 167 1.59 -3.67 -2.06
CA THR A 167 2.06 -2.37 -1.58
C THR A 167 3.07 -2.53 -0.45
N LEU A 168 2.85 -3.43 0.51
CA LEU A 168 3.83 -3.69 1.58
C LEU A 168 5.13 -4.31 1.07
N GLU A 169 5.05 -5.22 0.09
CA GLU A 169 6.25 -5.81 -0.51
C GLU A 169 7.07 -4.77 -1.28
N ALA A 170 6.40 -3.87 -2.01
CA ALA A 170 7.06 -2.76 -2.69
C ALA A 170 7.80 -1.86 -1.67
N ILE A 171 7.13 -1.53 -0.55
CA ILE A 171 7.74 -0.77 0.54
C ILE A 171 8.93 -1.50 1.13
N GLY A 172 8.79 -2.79 1.45
CA GLY A 172 9.86 -3.60 2.00
C GLY A 172 11.08 -3.71 1.09
N LEU A 173 10.86 -3.86 -0.23
CA LEU A 173 11.92 -3.86 -1.25
C LEU A 173 12.64 -2.50 -1.31
N PHE A 174 11.88 -1.41 -1.36
CA PHE A 174 12.45 -0.06 -1.36
C PHE A 174 13.30 0.19 -0.11
N LEU A 175 12.74 -0.08 1.07
CA LEU A 175 13.39 0.12 2.36
C LEU A 175 14.69 -0.70 2.45
N SER A 176 14.66 -1.97 2.04
CA SER A 176 15.85 -2.83 2.00
C SER A 176 16.93 -2.25 1.08
N ALA A 177 16.54 -1.76 -0.11
CA ALA A 177 17.46 -1.16 -1.07
C ALA A 177 18.09 0.17 -0.59
N VAL A 178 17.44 0.90 0.33
CA VAL A 178 18.02 2.12 0.95
C VAL A 178 18.75 1.85 2.29
N GLY A 179 18.94 0.57 2.63
CA GLY A 179 19.75 0.12 3.76
C GLY A 179 18.99 -0.39 4.99
N GLU A 180 17.65 -0.40 4.97
CA GLU A 180 16.82 -0.99 6.02
C GLU A 180 16.67 -2.50 5.76
N THR A 181 17.77 -3.25 5.88
CA THR A 181 17.90 -4.61 5.34
C THR A 181 16.89 -5.63 5.87
N GLN A 182 16.31 -5.41 7.06
CA GLN A 182 15.29 -6.28 7.65
C GLN A 182 13.85 -5.90 7.26
N ALA A 183 13.65 -4.77 6.57
CA ALA A 183 12.32 -4.23 6.29
C ALA A 183 11.51 -5.12 5.34
N LEU A 184 12.16 -5.79 4.37
CA LEU A 184 11.48 -6.69 3.44
C LEU A 184 10.82 -7.87 4.17
N ASP A 185 11.56 -8.54 5.03
CA ASP A 185 11.04 -9.69 5.78
C ASP A 185 9.93 -9.26 6.75
N ALA A 186 10.10 -8.11 7.41
CA ALA A 186 9.08 -7.55 8.29
C ALA A 186 7.78 -7.21 7.52
N CYS A 187 7.89 -6.60 6.34
CA CYS A 187 6.74 -6.33 5.48
C CYS A 187 6.09 -7.62 4.98
N ARG A 188 6.87 -8.64 4.58
CA ARG A 188 6.33 -9.96 4.19
C ARG A 188 5.58 -10.61 5.35
N HIS A 189 6.07 -10.51 6.59
CA HIS A 189 5.34 -10.99 7.76
C HIS A 189 3.97 -10.31 7.91
N LEU A 190 3.88 -8.99 7.72
CA LEU A 190 2.61 -8.27 7.71
C LEU A 190 1.67 -8.74 6.59
N VAL A 191 2.19 -9.01 5.39
CA VAL A 191 1.40 -9.59 4.29
C VAL A 191 0.83 -10.96 4.67
N HIS A 192 1.63 -11.84 5.27
CA HIS A 192 1.18 -13.16 5.71
C HIS A 192 0.14 -13.08 6.83
N LEU A 193 0.34 -12.16 7.79
CA LEU A 193 -0.62 -11.89 8.85
C LEU A 193 -1.96 -11.42 8.26
N ASN A 194 -1.92 -10.49 7.30
CA ASN A 194 -3.11 -10.02 6.60
C ASN A 194 -3.84 -11.17 5.90
N ASN A 195 -3.11 -11.93 5.07
CA ASN A 195 -3.67 -13.07 4.34
C ASN A 195 -4.31 -14.09 5.28
N THR A 196 -3.69 -14.35 6.43
CA THR A 196 -4.22 -15.29 7.43
C THR A 196 -5.52 -14.77 8.04
N ALA A 197 -5.58 -13.48 8.37
CA ALA A 197 -6.76 -12.84 8.93
C ALA A 197 -7.95 -12.78 7.95
N LEU A 198 -7.70 -12.77 6.65
CA LEU A 198 -8.75 -12.76 5.62
C LEU A 198 -9.40 -14.14 5.40
N LYS A 199 -8.73 -15.24 5.78
CA LYS A 199 -9.21 -16.60 5.48
C LYS A 199 -10.51 -16.89 6.21
N GLY A 200 -11.52 -17.34 5.46
CA GLY A 200 -12.81 -17.75 6.01
C GLY A 200 -13.71 -16.60 6.47
N VAL A 201 -13.27 -15.34 6.32
CA VAL A 201 -14.10 -14.17 6.67
C VAL A 201 -15.00 -13.82 5.48
N PRO A 202 -16.31 -13.66 5.67
CA PRO A 202 -17.22 -13.27 4.60
C PRO A 202 -16.82 -11.92 3.98
N SER A 203 -16.88 -11.82 2.64
CA SER A 203 -16.53 -10.57 1.94
C SER A 203 -17.36 -9.37 2.41
N SER A 204 -18.63 -9.57 2.78
CA SER A 204 -19.49 -8.53 3.36
C SER A 204 -18.94 -7.91 4.66
N GLU A 205 -18.03 -8.59 5.36
CA GLU A 205 -17.40 -8.12 6.60
C GLU A 205 -16.02 -7.48 6.36
N LEU A 206 -15.37 -7.84 5.25
CA LEU A 206 -14.05 -7.33 4.86
C LEU A 206 -14.14 -6.01 4.08
N TYR A 207 -15.27 -5.78 3.41
CA TYR A 207 -15.45 -4.68 2.48
C TYR A 207 -16.71 -3.87 2.77
N ASP A 208 -16.66 -2.61 2.37
CA ASP A 208 -17.80 -1.73 2.44
C ASP A 208 -18.71 -1.87 1.21
N VAL A 209 -19.70 -2.77 1.29
CA VAL A 209 -20.50 -3.27 0.15
C VAL A 209 -21.71 -2.42 -0.28
N ARG A 210 -21.71 -1.08 -0.09
CA ARG A 210 -22.78 -0.25 -0.69
C ARG A 210 -22.56 -0.05 -2.20
N GLY A 211 -23.28 -0.80 -3.04
CA GLY A 211 -23.31 -0.65 -4.50
C GLY A 211 -23.34 -1.98 -5.26
N ASP A 212 -23.52 -1.93 -6.59
CA ASP A 212 -23.48 -3.13 -7.46
C ASP A 212 -22.16 -3.88 -7.25
N HIS A 213 -22.24 -5.16 -6.89
CA HIS A 213 -21.11 -6.07 -6.71
C HIS A 213 -20.26 -6.22 -7.98
N LYS A 214 -20.76 -5.78 -9.15
CA LYS A 214 -20.04 -5.80 -10.42
C LYS A 214 -18.81 -4.90 -10.39
N GLY A 215 -17.65 -5.54 -10.29
CA GLY A 215 -16.34 -4.89 -10.40
C GLY A 215 -15.62 -4.68 -9.06
N HIS A 216 -16.09 -5.27 -7.96
CA HIS A 216 -15.37 -5.19 -6.70
C HIS A 216 -14.03 -5.94 -6.79
N PRO A 217 -12.87 -5.33 -6.48
CA PRO A 217 -11.55 -5.93 -6.63
C PRO A 217 -11.26 -7.08 -5.65
N ALA A 218 -12.27 -7.69 -5.04
CA ALA A 218 -12.16 -8.75 -4.05
C ALA A 218 -12.90 -10.04 -4.43
N TRP A 219 -13.37 -10.14 -5.67
CA TRP A 219 -14.14 -11.29 -6.20
C TRP A 219 -13.38 -12.63 -6.14
N TYR A 220 -12.07 -12.61 -5.91
CA TYR A 220 -11.19 -13.78 -5.89
C TYR A 220 -10.88 -14.33 -4.48
N PHE A 221 -11.29 -13.65 -3.39
CA PHE A 221 -11.03 -14.16 -2.05
C PHE A 221 -12.04 -15.27 -1.71
N GLY A 222 -11.56 -16.52 -1.75
CA GLY A 222 -12.37 -17.73 -1.58
C GLY A 222 -12.17 -18.76 -2.70
N GLU A 223 -11.54 -18.36 -3.81
CA GLU A 223 -11.14 -19.29 -4.87
C GLU A 223 -9.63 -19.54 -4.82
N THR A 224 -9.23 -20.82 -4.85
CA THR A 224 -7.87 -21.22 -5.21
C THR A 224 -7.68 -20.81 -6.67
N LEU A 225 -7.14 -19.62 -6.90
CA LEU A 225 -6.69 -19.23 -8.23
C LEU A 225 -5.48 -20.11 -8.56
N LEU A 226 -5.76 -21.20 -9.28
CA LEU A 226 -4.73 -21.96 -9.97
C LEU A 226 -3.87 -20.96 -10.72
N ILE A 227 -2.61 -20.81 -10.31
CA ILE A 227 -1.55 -20.41 -11.24
C ILE A 227 -1.81 -21.28 -12.46
N SER A 228 -2.26 -20.68 -13.56
CA SER A 228 -2.60 -21.46 -14.74
C SER A 228 -1.36 -22.28 -15.07
N ARG A 229 -1.47 -23.61 -14.94
CA ARG A 229 -0.43 -24.60 -15.21
C ARG A 229 -0.05 -24.65 -16.71
N ARG A 230 -0.27 -23.58 -17.46
CA ARG A 230 0.00 -23.47 -18.90
C ARG A 230 1.19 -22.54 -19.15
N ARG A 231 2.39 -22.95 -18.70
CA ARG A 231 3.71 -22.60 -19.30
C ARG A 231 4.90 -23.23 -18.56
N LEU A 232 4.78 -24.50 -18.16
CA LEU A 232 5.94 -25.33 -17.79
C LEU A 232 6.09 -26.58 -18.69
N ASN A 233 5.28 -26.72 -19.74
CA ASN A 233 5.40 -27.80 -20.74
C ASN A 233 5.83 -27.27 -22.12
N SER A 234 6.82 -26.39 -22.19
CA SER A 234 7.45 -26.03 -23.47
C SER A 234 8.94 -25.73 -23.37
N LEU A 235 9.62 -26.35 -22.41
CA LEU A 235 11.08 -26.51 -22.40
C LEU A 235 11.37 -27.99 -22.05
N ASN A 236 11.11 -28.84 -23.05
CA ASN A 236 11.86 -30.06 -23.34
C ASN A 236 12.17 -30.01 -24.84
#